data_AF-A0A1M5C5N6-F1
#
_entry.id   AF-A0A1M5C5N6-F1
#
_cell.length_a   1.000
_cell.length_b   1.000
_cell.length_c   1.000
_cell.angle_alpha   90.00
_cell.angle_beta   90.00
_cell.angle_gamma   90.00
#
_symmetry.space_group_name_H-M   'P 1'
#
loop_
_entity.id
_entity.type
_entity.pdbx_description
1 polymer ?
#
loop_
_entity_poly.entity_id
_entity_poly.type
_entity_poly.pdbx_seq_one_letter_code
_entity_poly.pdbx_strand_id
1 'polypeptide(L)'
;MNLKAQFTMIKSLVGKKTASGEQLKKSYHIYDRCEICPLPVYIDVVCNDNLKALIIKGNVPEDVLSVTRTMLTVEFAELSGNTQMAATLNVIRQINLRKIQIECLRLSANLIAGGKFEDAIEYLKPYHIRIDENPDQNEIDRVVKQIEGKLKGRIVSLHELLKRYESLSSKTEGDKPKPEYYTEMLIAVSKYTGFHLQKEKLTVSEFAIYLKNYNQYIETLNKQSHGR
;
A
#
# COMPACT_ATOMS: atom_id res chain seq x y z
N MET A 1 23.65 -9.10 -9.68
CA MET A 1 22.18 -9.06 -9.55
C MET A 1 21.74 -7.61 -9.75
N ASN A 2 21.10 -7.30 -10.88
CA ASN A 2 21.09 -5.93 -11.46
C ASN A 2 19.85 -5.11 -11.04
N LEU A 3 20.04 -4.17 -10.09
CA LEU A 3 19.00 -3.28 -9.54
C LEU A 3 18.45 -2.24 -10.54
N LYS A 4 19.06 -2.04 -11.71
CA LYS A 4 18.50 -1.17 -12.77
C LYS A 4 17.19 -1.71 -13.36
N ALA A 5 16.90 -3.00 -13.21
CA ALA A 5 15.65 -3.59 -13.69
C ALA A 5 14.42 -3.24 -12.81
N GLN A 6 14.61 -2.95 -11.52
CA GLN A 6 13.50 -2.70 -10.59
C GLN A 6 13.04 -1.24 -10.55
N PHE A 7 13.94 -0.28 -10.81
CA PHE A 7 13.59 1.14 -10.75
C PHE A 7 12.92 1.70 -12.00
N THR A 8 13.11 1.07 -13.17
CA THR A 8 12.44 1.47 -14.41
C THR A 8 10.92 1.21 -14.36
N MET A 9 10.46 0.27 -13.52
CA MET A 9 9.05 -0.14 -13.44
C MET A 9 8.14 0.85 -12.68
N ILE A 10 8.71 1.71 -11.82
CA ILE A 10 7.91 2.55 -10.91
C ILE A 10 7.63 3.94 -11.50
N LYS A 11 8.48 4.46 -12.40
CA LYS A 11 8.30 5.78 -13.01
C LYS A 11 7.42 5.80 -14.27
N SER A 12 7.11 4.67 -14.88
CA SER A 12 6.30 4.62 -16.12
C SER A 12 4.78 4.68 -15.91
N LEU A 13 4.30 4.73 -14.66
CA LEU A 13 2.86 4.67 -14.37
C LEU A 13 2.17 6.03 -14.12
N VAL A 14 2.89 7.15 -14.17
CA VAL A 14 2.30 8.49 -13.99
C VAL A 14 2.75 9.44 -15.10
N GLY A 15 2.06 9.33 -16.24
CA GLY A 15 1.96 10.38 -17.25
C GLY A 15 3.12 10.52 -18.24
N LYS A 16 2.97 9.91 -19.42
CA LYS A 16 3.11 10.61 -20.72
C LYS A 16 2.68 9.70 -21.89
N LYS A 17 1.69 10.19 -22.63
CA LYS A 17 1.25 9.70 -23.94
C LYS A 17 2.34 10.05 -24.95
N THR A 18 2.98 9.07 -25.60
CA THR A 18 3.26 9.02 -27.05
C THR A 18 4.15 7.82 -27.44
N ALA A 19 3.62 7.03 -28.38
CA ALA A 19 4.23 6.24 -29.46
C ALA A 19 5.23 5.09 -29.17
N SER A 20 4.82 3.90 -29.67
CA SER A 20 5.59 2.67 -30.01
C SER A 20 6.46 2.07 -28.91
N GLY A 21 6.26 0.84 -28.42
CA GLY A 21 5.61 -0.32 -29.02
C GLY A 21 6.44 -1.55 -28.66
N GLU A 22 6.37 -1.99 -27.40
CA GLU A 22 6.66 -3.36 -26.95
C GLU A 22 6.26 -3.50 -25.47
N GLN A 23 4.97 -3.79 -25.23
CA GLN A 23 4.51 -4.21 -23.92
C GLN A 23 5.05 -5.62 -23.65
N LEU A 24 5.97 -5.75 -22.70
CA LEU A 24 6.24 -7.01 -22.01
C LEU A 24 4.90 -7.54 -21.46
N LYS A 25 4.30 -8.48 -22.19
CA LYS A 25 3.07 -9.17 -21.79
C LYS A 25 3.32 -9.84 -20.44
N LYS A 26 2.74 -9.31 -19.37
CA LYS A 26 2.58 -10.06 -18.12
C LYS A 26 1.88 -11.37 -18.48
N SER A 27 2.48 -12.50 -18.12
CA SER A 27 1.96 -13.85 -18.46
C SER A 27 0.72 -14.24 -17.64
N TYR A 28 0.26 -13.35 -16.77
CA TYR A 28 -0.84 -13.57 -15.85
C TYR A 28 -1.77 -12.35 -15.79
N HIS A 29 -3.04 -12.63 -15.46
CA HIS A 29 -4.10 -11.67 -15.26
C HIS A 29 -4.72 -11.92 -13.89
N ILE A 30 -4.92 -10.85 -13.12
CA ILE A 30 -5.48 -10.88 -11.77
C ILE A 30 -6.48 -9.75 -11.60
N TYR A 31 -7.35 -9.86 -10.59
CA TYR A 31 -8.14 -8.74 -10.10
C TYR A 31 -7.26 -7.81 -9.26
N ASP A 32 -6.75 -6.72 -9.83
CA ASP A 32 -5.85 -5.76 -9.17
C ASP A 32 -6.46 -4.38 -8.91
N ARG A 33 -7.74 -4.19 -9.26
CA ARG A 33 -8.51 -2.96 -9.03
C ARG A 33 -9.90 -3.28 -8.50
N CYS A 34 -10.41 -2.46 -7.59
CA CYS A 34 -11.77 -2.60 -7.05
C CYS A 34 -12.85 -2.49 -8.15
N GLU A 35 -12.56 -1.76 -9.23
CA GLU A 35 -13.45 -1.59 -10.38
C GLU A 35 -13.74 -2.88 -11.14
N ILE A 36 -12.78 -3.81 -11.19
CA ILE A 36 -12.91 -5.06 -11.94
C ILE A 36 -13.06 -6.27 -11.02
N CYS A 37 -12.72 -6.13 -9.74
CA CYS A 37 -12.79 -7.22 -8.76
C CYS A 37 -14.24 -7.48 -8.35
N PRO A 38 -14.79 -8.70 -8.55
CA PRO A 38 -16.10 -9.05 -8.04
C PRO A 38 -16.12 -9.04 -6.51
N LEU A 39 -17.21 -8.55 -5.92
CA LEU A 39 -17.37 -8.50 -4.46
C LEU A 39 -17.20 -9.89 -3.79
N PRO A 40 -17.71 -11.02 -4.33
CA PRO A 40 -17.52 -12.32 -3.71
C PRO A 40 -16.05 -12.76 -3.66
N VAL A 41 -15.28 -12.43 -4.71
CA VAL A 41 -13.83 -12.69 -4.78
C VAL A 41 -13.12 -11.91 -3.69
N TYR A 42 -13.42 -10.63 -3.56
CA TYR A 42 -12.82 -9.79 -2.52
C TYR A 42 -13.13 -10.29 -1.11
N ILE A 43 -14.40 -10.64 -0.83
CA ILE A 43 -14.81 -11.22 0.45
C ILE A 43 -14.01 -12.50 0.75
N ASP A 44 -13.88 -13.40 -0.22
CA ASP A 44 -13.14 -14.65 -0.03
C ASP A 44 -11.65 -14.39 0.28
N VAL A 45 -11.06 -13.40 -0.37
CA VAL A 45 -9.65 -13.00 -0.15
C VAL A 45 -9.46 -12.40 1.26
N VAL A 46 -10.33 -11.49 1.70
CA VAL A 46 -10.14 -10.77 2.97
C VAL A 46 -10.68 -11.51 4.18
N CYS A 47 -11.70 -12.35 4.02
CA CYS A 47 -12.31 -13.12 5.11
C CYS A 47 -11.68 -14.52 5.25
N ASN A 48 -11.34 -15.18 4.14
CA ASN A 48 -10.90 -16.58 4.15
C ASN A 48 -9.41 -16.76 3.79
N ASP A 49 -8.66 -15.66 3.56
CA ASP A 49 -7.26 -15.69 3.11
C ASP A 49 -7.04 -16.44 1.78
N ASN A 50 -8.09 -16.59 0.95
CA ASN A 50 -7.98 -17.28 -0.33
C ASN A 50 -7.36 -16.37 -1.41
N LEU A 51 -6.05 -16.16 -1.35
CA LEU A 51 -5.32 -15.32 -2.32
C LEU A 51 -5.47 -15.80 -3.78
N LYS A 52 -5.70 -17.10 -3.99
CA LYS A 52 -5.86 -17.68 -5.33
C LYS A 52 -7.13 -17.20 -6.04
N ALA A 53 -8.14 -16.74 -5.30
CA ALA A 53 -9.37 -16.18 -5.87
C ALA A 53 -9.10 -14.91 -6.72
N LEU A 54 -7.96 -14.23 -6.50
CA LEU A 54 -7.55 -13.07 -7.31
C LEU A 54 -7.08 -13.44 -8.72
N ILE A 55 -6.81 -14.73 -9.00
CA ILE A 55 -6.24 -15.16 -10.28
C ILE A 55 -7.35 -15.29 -11.33
N ILE A 56 -7.24 -14.50 -12.40
CA ILE A 56 -8.08 -14.65 -13.61
C ILE A 56 -7.45 -15.68 -14.55
N LYS A 57 -6.12 -15.57 -14.77
CA LYS A 57 -5.37 -16.46 -15.66
C LYS A 57 -3.88 -16.46 -15.33
N GLY A 58 -3.23 -17.59 -15.55
CA GLY A 58 -1.77 -17.74 -15.46
C GLY A 58 -1.30 -18.17 -14.07
N ASN A 59 0.01 -18.33 -13.92
CA ASN A 59 0.63 -18.66 -12.65
C ASN A 59 1.18 -17.39 -12.01
N VAL A 60 0.65 -17.02 -10.85
CA VAL A 60 0.96 -15.75 -10.17
C VAL A 60 1.75 -16.05 -8.90
N PRO A 61 2.92 -15.41 -8.73
CA PRO A 61 3.67 -15.47 -7.47
C PRO A 61 2.84 -15.02 -6.26
N GLU A 62 2.99 -15.68 -5.12
CA GLU A 62 2.18 -15.43 -3.93
C GLU A 62 2.43 -14.05 -3.31
N ASP A 63 3.64 -13.52 -3.43
CA ASP A 63 4.00 -12.15 -3.04
C ASP A 63 3.18 -11.11 -3.82
N VAL A 64 3.00 -11.31 -5.13
CA VAL A 64 2.17 -10.45 -5.98
C VAL A 64 0.71 -10.50 -5.52
N LEU A 65 0.19 -11.68 -5.18
CA LEU A 65 -1.19 -11.83 -4.69
C LEU A 65 -1.39 -11.16 -3.32
N SER A 66 -0.43 -11.30 -2.41
CA SER A 66 -0.47 -10.65 -1.10
C SER A 66 -0.45 -9.13 -1.22
N VAL A 67 0.41 -8.58 -2.07
CA VAL A 67 0.45 -7.13 -2.37
C VAL A 67 -0.87 -6.67 -2.98
N THR A 68 -1.42 -7.46 -3.92
CA THR A 68 -2.70 -7.15 -4.59
C THR A 68 -3.86 -7.11 -3.60
N ARG A 69 -3.94 -8.07 -2.67
CA ARG A 69 -4.92 -8.02 -1.57
C ARG A 69 -4.82 -6.71 -0.81
N THR A 70 -3.61 -6.32 -0.38
CA THR A 70 -3.42 -5.07 0.36
C THR A 70 -3.86 -3.86 -0.47
N MET A 71 -3.55 -3.81 -1.77
CA MET A 71 -3.96 -2.73 -2.65
C MET A 71 -5.48 -2.63 -2.78
N LEU A 72 -6.18 -3.76 -2.95
CA LEU A 72 -7.65 -3.77 -2.99
C LEU A 72 -8.27 -3.33 -1.66
N THR A 73 -7.70 -3.73 -0.51
CA THR A 73 -8.19 -3.27 0.80
C THR A 73 -8.01 -1.76 0.99
N VAL A 74 -6.90 -1.20 0.51
CA VAL A 74 -6.66 0.25 0.51
C VAL A 74 -7.69 0.96 -0.38
N GLU A 75 -7.84 0.53 -1.63
CA GLU A 75 -8.74 1.14 -2.60
C GLU A 75 -10.20 1.05 -2.12
N PHE A 76 -10.62 -0.08 -1.55
CA PHE A 76 -11.93 -0.22 -0.92
C PHE A 76 -12.15 0.74 0.25
N ALA A 77 -11.15 0.90 1.13
CA ALA A 77 -11.23 1.83 2.26
C ALA A 77 -11.38 3.29 1.81
N GLU A 78 -10.64 3.67 0.76
CA GLU A 78 -10.73 5.01 0.16
C GLU A 78 -12.09 5.24 -0.51
N LEU A 79 -12.56 4.29 -1.33
CA LEU A 79 -13.83 4.39 -2.05
C LEU A 79 -15.04 4.41 -1.12
N SER A 80 -15.01 3.61 -0.05
CA SER A 80 -16.09 3.55 0.96
C SER A 80 -16.14 4.75 1.89
N GLY A 81 -15.15 5.64 1.82
CA GLY A 81 -15.04 6.78 2.73
C GLY A 81 -14.65 6.38 4.16
N ASN A 82 -14.11 5.17 4.38
CA ASN A 82 -13.57 4.75 5.67
C ASN A 82 -12.21 5.41 5.91
N THR A 83 -12.27 6.68 6.32
CA THR A 83 -11.10 7.54 6.55
C THR A 83 -10.14 6.97 7.59
N GLN A 84 -10.64 6.22 8.56
CA GLN A 84 -9.82 5.57 9.59
C GLN A 84 -8.99 4.42 9.01
N MET A 85 -9.60 3.52 8.25
CA MET A 85 -8.88 2.42 7.59
C MET A 85 -7.85 2.94 6.58
N ALA A 86 -8.21 3.94 5.78
CA ALA A 86 -7.29 4.58 4.83
C ALA A 86 -6.09 5.26 5.53
N ALA A 87 -6.33 5.94 6.67
CA ALA A 87 -5.27 6.55 7.47
C ALA A 87 -4.31 5.50 8.04
N THR A 88 -4.82 4.39 8.58
CA THR A 88 -4.01 3.28 9.11
C THR A 88 -3.13 2.66 8.02
N LEU A 89 -3.70 2.36 6.85
CA LEU A 89 -2.95 1.77 5.74
C LEU A 89 -1.86 2.69 5.20
N ASN A 90 -2.12 4.00 5.12
CA ASN A 90 -1.09 4.96 4.73
C ASN A 90 0.07 5.01 5.74
N VAL A 91 -0.22 4.90 7.05
CA VAL A 91 0.84 4.84 8.08
C VAL A 91 1.64 3.55 7.94
N ILE A 92 1.01 2.38 7.72
CA ILE A 92 1.72 1.11 7.44
C ILE A 92 2.65 1.25 6.23
N ARG A 93 2.17 1.85 5.14
CA ARG A 93 2.99 2.09 3.93
C ARG A 93 4.21 2.95 4.25
N GLN A 94 4.04 4.01 5.05
CA GLN A 94 5.13 4.88 5.47
C GLN A 94 6.12 4.15 6.39
N ILE A 95 5.66 3.31 7.31
CA ILE A 95 6.50 2.45 8.16
C ILE A 95 7.39 1.57 7.29
N ASN A 96 6.81 0.85 6.32
CA ASN A 96 7.55 -0.05 5.45
C ASN A 96 8.58 0.69 4.60
N LEU A 97 8.20 1.83 4.03
CA LEU A 97 9.14 2.69 3.30
C LEU A 97 10.31 3.14 4.18
N ARG A 98 10.05 3.52 5.44
CA ARG A 98 11.10 3.92 6.38
C ARG A 98 12.02 2.76 6.75
N LYS A 99 11.49 1.56 6.97
CA LYS A 99 12.29 0.35 7.22
C LYS A 99 13.24 0.06 6.05
N ILE A 100 12.74 0.08 4.81
CA ILE A 100 13.57 -0.10 3.61
C ILE A 100 14.68 0.95 3.55
N GLN A 101 14.34 2.23 3.78
CA GLN A 101 15.32 3.31 3.76
C GLN A 101 16.42 3.17 4.82
N ILE A 102 16.08 2.65 6.00
CA ILE A 102 17.02 2.35 7.08
C ILE A 102 17.98 1.24 6.64
N GLU A 103 17.46 0.16 6.07
CA GLU A 103 18.28 -0.96 5.58
C GLU A 103 19.20 -0.56 4.44
N CYS A 104 18.74 0.27 3.49
CA CYS A 104 19.61 0.80 2.44
C CYS A 104 20.77 1.64 2.99
N LEU A 105 20.53 2.46 4.03
CA LEU A 105 21.58 3.24 4.68
C LEU A 105 22.57 2.36 5.45
N ARG A 106 22.08 1.32 6.14
CA ARG A 106 22.93 0.32 6.81
C ARG A 106 23.80 -0.44 5.83
N LEU A 107 23.23 -0.88 4.71
CA LEU A 107 23.96 -1.54 3.62
C LEU A 107 25.03 -0.61 3.06
N SER A 108 24.71 0.67 2.84
CA SER A 108 25.69 1.67 2.36
C SER A 108 26.85 1.83 3.33
N ALA A 109 26.59 1.89 4.64
CA ALA A 109 27.64 1.94 5.66
C ALA A 109 28.55 0.70 5.64
N ASN A 110 27.96 -0.49 5.49
CA ASN A 110 28.71 -1.74 5.41
C ASN A 110 29.57 -1.81 4.14
N LEU A 111 29.08 -1.31 3.01
CA LEU A 111 29.85 -1.25 1.75
C LEU A 111 31.05 -0.33 1.88
N ILE A 112 30.87 0.86 2.48
CA ILE A 112 31.97 1.80 2.76
C ILE A 112 33.00 1.17 3.71
N ALA A 113 32.57 0.55 4.81
CA ALA A 113 33.46 -0.11 5.75
C ALA A 113 34.23 -1.28 5.12
N GLY A 114 33.64 -1.95 4.13
CA GLY A 114 34.26 -3.01 3.35
C GLY A 114 35.09 -2.54 2.14
N GLY A 115 35.27 -1.23 1.95
CA GLY A 115 36.02 -0.66 0.83
C GLY A 115 35.34 -0.79 -0.54
N LYS A 116 34.04 -1.11 -0.57
CA LYS A 116 33.26 -1.30 -1.80
C LYS A 116 32.55 0.01 -2.19
N PHE A 117 33.33 1.02 -2.54
CA PHE A 117 32.81 2.37 -2.76
C PHE A 117 31.95 2.48 -4.03
N GLU A 118 32.35 1.83 -5.13
CA GLU A 118 31.56 1.77 -6.37
C GLU A 118 30.13 1.25 -6.13
N ASP A 119 30.00 0.16 -5.37
CA ASP A 119 28.69 -0.41 -5.02
C ASP A 119 27.86 0.55 -4.17
N ALA A 120 28.50 1.31 -3.27
CA ALA A 120 27.83 2.23 -2.35
C ALA A 120 27.21 3.45 -3.06
N ILE A 121 27.78 3.90 -4.18
CA ILE A 121 27.33 5.09 -4.92
C ILE A 121 25.84 4.99 -5.31
N GLU A 122 25.41 3.85 -5.83
CA GLU A 122 24.01 3.66 -6.26
C GLU A 122 23.04 3.69 -5.08
N TYR A 123 23.43 3.13 -3.92
CA TYR A 123 22.58 3.16 -2.71
C TYR A 123 22.53 4.54 -2.05
N LEU A 124 23.56 5.37 -2.22
CA LEU A 124 23.66 6.71 -1.63
C LEU A 124 22.99 7.81 -2.45
N LYS A 125 22.83 7.59 -3.76
CA LYS A 125 22.23 8.54 -4.70
C LYS A 125 20.84 9.05 -4.31
N PRO A 126 19.88 8.21 -3.85
CA PRO A 126 18.56 8.69 -3.40
C PRO A 126 18.62 9.62 -2.19
N TYR A 127 19.74 9.62 -1.46
CA TYR A 127 19.96 10.43 -0.27
C TYR A 127 20.77 11.69 -0.54
N HIS A 128 21.16 11.92 -1.79
CA HIS A 128 22.04 13.02 -2.22
C HIS A 128 23.40 13.03 -1.49
N ILE A 129 23.88 11.84 -1.13
CA ILE A 129 25.22 11.64 -0.59
C ILE A 129 26.12 11.23 -1.76
N ARG A 130 27.29 11.85 -1.86
CA ARG A 130 28.30 11.55 -2.89
C ARG A 130 29.56 11.04 -2.23
N ILE A 131 30.15 10.03 -2.85
CA ILE A 131 31.44 9.45 -2.52
C ILE A 131 32.15 9.12 -3.84
N ASP A 132 33.44 9.41 -3.94
CA ASP A 132 34.25 9.03 -5.09
C ASP A 132 34.60 7.51 -5.05
N GLU A 133 35.01 6.94 -6.19
CA GLU A 133 35.37 5.53 -6.29
C GLU A 133 36.64 5.19 -5.49
N ASN A 134 37.54 6.17 -5.35
CA ASN A 134 38.76 6.09 -4.55
C ASN A 134 38.83 7.26 -3.57
N PRO A 135 37.99 7.26 -2.52
CA PRO A 135 37.91 8.35 -1.57
C PRO A 135 39.10 8.35 -0.61
N ASP A 136 39.48 9.53 -0.14
CA ASP A 136 40.43 9.65 0.98
C ASP A 136 39.73 9.40 2.33
N GLN A 137 40.50 9.25 3.41
CA GLN A 137 39.93 8.99 4.74
C GLN A 137 39.01 10.13 5.21
N ASN A 138 39.29 11.39 4.82
CA ASN A 138 38.46 12.53 5.22
C ASN A 138 37.08 12.48 4.56
N GLU A 139 37.02 12.08 3.29
CA GLU A 139 35.79 11.87 2.56
C GLU A 139 34.98 10.72 3.13
N ILE A 140 35.63 9.59 3.43
CA ILE A 140 35.01 8.44 4.10
C ILE A 140 34.35 8.89 5.40
N ASP A 141 35.09 9.59 6.27
CA ASP A 141 34.59 10.07 7.55
C ASP A 141 33.40 11.03 7.39
N ARG A 142 33.45 11.90 6.36
CA ARG A 142 32.35 12.82 6.03
C ARG A 142 31.10 12.05 5.62
N VAL A 143 31.24 11.07 4.72
CA VAL A 143 30.13 10.27 4.19
C VAL A 143 29.51 9.42 5.31
N VAL A 144 30.33 8.79 6.15
CA VAL A 144 29.87 8.02 7.31
C VAL A 144 29.03 8.90 8.24
N LYS A 145 29.51 10.10 8.59
CA LYS A 145 28.72 11.07 9.39
C LYS A 145 27.38 11.43 8.75
N GLN A 146 27.35 11.61 7.43
CA GLN A 146 26.09 11.91 6.71
C GLN A 146 25.11 10.74 6.74
N ILE A 147 25.61 9.51 6.57
CA ILE A 147 24.81 8.28 6.67
C ILE A 147 24.23 8.16 8.08
N GLU A 148 25.07 8.30 9.12
CA GLU A 148 24.65 8.23 10.51
C GLU A 148 23.58 9.27 10.84
N GLY A 149 23.76 10.52 10.40
CA GLY A 149 22.79 11.59 10.60
C GLY A 149 21.42 11.26 9.98
N LYS A 150 21.41 10.77 8.73
CA LYS A 150 20.17 10.35 8.07
C LYS A 150 19.56 9.12 8.72
N LEU A 151 20.38 8.15 9.12
CA LEU A 151 19.94 6.93 9.79
C LEU A 151 19.23 7.25 11.10
N LYS A 152 19.82 8.10 11.96
CA LYS A 152 19.21 8.59 13.20
C LYS A 152 17.87 9.27 12.93
N GLY A 153 17.81 10.19 11.97
CA GLY A 153 16.57 10.88 11.60
C GLY A 153 15.47 9.93 11.08
N ARG A 154 15.84 8.88 10.33
CA ARG A 154 14.89 7.87 9.84
C ARG A 154 14.39 6.95 10.94
N ILE A 155 15.24 6.58 11.91
CA ILE A 155 14.84 5.80 13.09
C ILE A 155 13.85 6.59 13.96
N VAL A 156 14.10 7.89 14.20
CA VAL A 156 13.15 8.76 14.92
C VAL A 156 11.82 8.82 14.20
N SER A 157 11.83 9.09 12.88
CA SER A 157 10.61 9.11 12.05
C SER A 157 9.88 7.76 12.05
N LEU A 158 10.59 6.64 12.12
CA LEU A 158 9.99 5.31 12.22
C LEU A 158 9.27 5.14 13.58
N HIS A 159 9.88 5.56 14.69
CA HIS A 159 9.23 5.50 16.00
C HIS A 159 7.96 6.37 16.06
N GLU A 160 7.97 7.56 15.47
CA GLU A 160 6.78 8.42 15.39
C GLU A 160 5.65 7.75 14.58
N LEU A 161 6.01 7.10 13.46
CA LEU A 161 5.03 6.37 12.64
C LEU A 161 4.47 5.14 13.36
N LEU A 162 5.30 4.41 14.12
CA LEU A 162 4.84 3.29 14.94
C LEU A 162 3.86 3.74 16.03
N LYS A 163 4.18 4.83 16.74
CA LYS A 163 3.27 5.42 17.74
C LYS A 163 1.96 5.91 17.12
N ARG A 164 2.03 6.48 15.92
CA ARG A 164 0.82 6.87 15.15
C ARG A 164 0.02 5.67 14.68
N TYR A 165 0.69 4.57 14.35
CA TYR A 165 0.01 3.32 14.01
C TYR A 165 -0.74 2.77 15.23
N GLU A 166 -0.09 2.68 16.38
CA GLU A 166 -0.71 2.22 17.64
C GLU A 166 -1.94 3.04 18.03
N SER A 167 -1.91 4.37 17.87
CA SER A 167 -3.06 5.23 18.17
C SER A 167 -4.22 5.09 17.17
N LEU A 168 -3.95 4.63 15.96
CA LEU A 168 -4.96 4.33 14.95
C LEU A 168 -5.48 2.89 15.08
N SER A 169 -4.62 1.95 15.49
CA SER A 169 -4.92 0.51 15.58
C SER A 169 -5.60 0.10 16.89
N SER A 170 -5.33 0.79 18.00
CA SER A 170 -6.03 0.61 19.29
C SER A 170 -7.54 0.91 19.22
N LYS A 171 -8.01 1.49 18.12
CA LYS A 171 -9.43 1.73 17.82
C LYS A 171 -10.03 0.72 16.82
N THR A 172 -9.24 -0.24 16.36
CA THR A 172 -9.61 -1.24 15.34
C THR A 172 -9.22 -2.65 15.77
N GLU A 173 -9.13 -2.95 17.07
CA GLU A 173 -9.14 -4.35 17.56
C GLU A 173 -10.54 -4.94 17.33
N GLY A 174 -10.87 -5.12 16.06
CA GLY A 174 -11.94 -6.00 15.61
C GLY A 174 -11.27 -7.22 15.01
N ASP A 175 -11.83 -8.40 15.32
CA ASP A 175 -11.52 -9.63 14.61
C ASP A 175 -11.46 -9.40 13.09
N LYS A 176 -10.66 -10.24 12.40
CA LYS A 176 -10.65 -10.33 10.94
C LYS A 176 -12.09 -10.23 10.40
N PRO A 177 -12.38 -9.35 9.42
CA PRO A 177 -13.73 -9.17 8.94
C PRO A 177 -14.28 -10.51 8.46
N LYS A 178 -15.48 -10.88 8.93
CA LYS A 178 -16.15 -12.13 8.60
C LYS A 178 -17.13 -11.92 7.42
N PRO A 179 -17.48 -12.96 6.64
CA PRO A 179 -18.42 -12.80 5.52
C PRO A 179 -19.79 -12.23 5.95
N GLU A 180 -20.21 -12.49 7.19
CA GLU A 180 -21.46 -11.98 7.76
C GLU A 180 -21.49 -10.45 7.80
N TYR A 181 -20.36 -9.80 8.09
CA TYR A 181 -20.24 -8.34 8.09
C TYR A 181 -20.66 -7.74 6.74
N TYR A 182 -20.16 -8.30 5.64
CA TYR A 182 -20.52 -7.83 4.30
C TYR A 182 -21.97 -8.12 3.95
N THR A 183 -22.53 -9.21 4.46
CA THR A 183 -23.95 -9.55 4.29
C THR A 183 -24.84 -8.54 4.99
N GLU A 184 -24.53 -8.17 6.23
CA GLU A 184 -25.25 -7.15 7.00
C GLU A 184 -25.18 -5.78 6.31
N MET A 185 -24.00 -5.38 5.83
CA MET A 185 -23.84 -4.13 5.08
C MET A 185 -24.66 -4.12 3.79
N LEU A 186 -24.67 -5.21 3.02
CA LEU A 186 -25.51 -5.33 1.82
C LEU A 186 -26.99 -5.22 2.14
N ILE A 187 -27.46 -5.81 3.25
CA ILE A 187 -28.86 -5.69 3.69
C ILE A 187 -29.18 -4.23 4.05
N ALA A 188 -28.33 -3.57 4.83
CA ALA A 188 -28.54 -2.18 5.24
C ALA A 188 -28.60 -1.24 4.02
N VAL A 189 -27.64 -1.38 3.11
CA VAL A 189 -27.59 -0.60 1.87
C VAL A 189 -28.78 -0.93 0.96
N SER A 190 -29.20 -2.20 0.84
CA SER A 190 -30.39 -2.59 0.07
C SER A 190 -31.65 -1.90 0.59
N LYS A 191 -31.82 -1.85 1.92
CA LYS A 191 -32.94 -1.13 2.55
C LYS A 191 -32.90 0.37 2.24
N TYR A 192 -31.72 0.99 2.28
CA TYR A 192 -31.54 2.40 1.94
C TYR A 192 -31.83 2.71 0.47
N THR A 193 -31.34 1.87 -0.45
CA THR A 193 -31.52 2.07 -1.90
C THR A 193 -32.92 1.71 -2.40
N GLY A 194 -33.69 0.95 -1.63
CA GLY A 194 -35.05 0.53 -1.98
C GLY A 194 -35.12 -0.71 -2.90
N PHE A 195 -34.00 -1.38 -3.16
CA PHE A 195 -33.94 -2.62 -3.92
C PHE A 195 -32.87 -3.57 -3.39
N HIS A 196 -32.99 -4.85 -3.73
CA HIS A 196 -32.06 -5.87 -3.24
C HIS A 196 -30.76 -5.88 -4.06
N LEU A 197 -29.64 -5.65 -3.38
CA LEU A 197 -28.30 -5.79 -3.94
C LEU A 197 -27.81 -7.24 -3.86
N GLN A 198 -27.43 -7.80 -5.01
CA GLN A 198 -26.88 -9.15 -5.11
C GLN A 198 -25.36 -9.08 -5.18
N LYS A 199 -24.66 -9.69 -4.21
CA LYS A 199 -23.20 -9.65 -4.15
C LYS A 199 -22.53 -10.19 -5.42
N GLU A 200 -23.15 -11.17 -6.08
CA GLU A 200 -22.65 -11.82 -7.30
C GLU A 200 -22.63 -10.89 -8.51
N LYS A 201 -23.40 -9.80 -8.48
CA LYS A 201 -23.51 -8.83 -9.57
C LYS A 201 -22.73 -7.54 -9.32
N LEU A 202 -22.10 -7.42 -8.16
CA LEU A 202 -21.38 -6.22 -7.76
C LEU A 202 -19.87 -6.40 -7.89
N THR A 203 -19.23 -5.34 -8.35
CA THR A 203 -17.81 -5.09 -8.15
C THR A 203 -17.57 -4.49 -6.76
N VAL A 204 -16.32 -4.54 -6.31
CA VAL A 204 -15.93 -3.95 -5.02
C VAL A 204 -16.14 -2.43 -5.02
N SER A 205 -15.86 -1.76 -6.14
CA SER A 205 -16.03 -0.31 -6.26
C SER A 205 -17.50 0.12 -6.16
N GLU A 206 -18.41 -0.57 -6.83
CA GLU A 206 -19.85 -0.30 -6.77
C GLU A 206 -20.36 -0.44 -5.33
N PHE A 207 -20.00 -1.54 -4.66
CA PHE A 207 -20.35 -1.76 -3.26
C PHE A 207 -19.78 -0.67 -2.34
N ALA A 208 -18.52 -0.27 -2.54
CA ALA A 208 -17.90 0.80 -1.77
C ALA A 208 -18.62 2.15 -1.93
N ILE A 209 -19.02 2.50 -3.16
CA ILE A 209 -19.77 3.73 -3.44
C ILE A 209 -21.14 3.70 -2.75
N TYR A 210 -21.85 2.57 -2.83
CA TYR A 210 -23.11 2.41 -2.13
C TYR A 210 -22.96 2.58 -0.61
N LEU A 211 -21.92 1.98 -0.03
CA LEU A 211 -21.62 2.09 1.40
C LEU A 211 -21.30 3.54 1.80
N LYS A 212 -20.51 4.24 0.98
CA LYS A 212 -20.21 5.67 1.18
C LYS A 212 -21.47 6.53 1.19
N ASN A 213 -22.35 6.34 0.20
CA ASN A 213 -23.60 7.08 0.10
C ASN A 213 -24.52 6.81 1.30
N TYR A 214 -24.62 5.55 1.72
CA TYR A 214 -25.36 5.16 2.92
C TYR A 214 -24.81 5.85 4.18
N ASN A 215 -23.49 5.82 4.39
CA ASN A 215 -22.87 6.47 5.55
C ASN A 215 -23.13 7.99 5.56
N GLN A 216 -23.00 8.66 4.42
CA GLN A 216 -23.30 10.09 4.29
C GLN A 216 -24.77 10.42 4.60
N TYR A 217 -25.69 9.54 4.19
CA TYR A 217 -27.11 9.68 4.50
C TYR A 217 -27.38 9.57 6.01
N ILE A 218 -26.80 8.55 6.67
CA ILE A 218 -26.93 8.36 8.13
C ILE A 218 -26.33 9.53 8.90
N GLU A 219 -25.16 10.04 8.49
CA GLU A 219 -24.56 11.23 9.12
C GLU A 219 -25.46 12.46 9.02
N THR A 220 -26.14 12.64 7.88
CA THR A 220 -27.06 13.75 7.66
C THR A 220 -28.29 13.64 8.56
N LEU A 221 -28.88 12.44 8.67
CA LEU A 221 -29.99 12.18 9.59
C LEU A 221 -29.62 12.43 11.05
N ASN A 222 -28.43 11.99 11.47
CA ASN A 222 -27.95 12.19 12.84
C ASN A 222 -27.73 13.67 13.18
N LYS A 223 -27.24 14.48 12.23
CA LYS A 223 -27.11 15.94 12.42
C LYS A 223 -28.47 16.63 12.54
N GLN A 224 -29.48 16.15 11.82
CA GLN A 224 -30.84 16.68 11.89
C GLN A 224 -31.58 16.28 13.17
N SER A 225 -31.29 15.11 13.75
CA SER A 225 -31.91 14.66 14.99
C SER A 225 -31.34 15.33 16.25
N HIS A 226 -30.08 15.79 16.22
CA HIS A 226 -29.43 16.51 17.32
C HIS A 226 -29.59 18.04 17.25
N GLY A 227 -30.22 18.55 16.18
CA GLY A 227 -30.55 19.96 16.00
C GLY A 227 -32.00 20.32 16.39
N ARG A 228 -32.69 19.45 17.13
CA ARG A 228 -34.02 19.68 17.71
C ARG A 228 -33.97 19.64 19.23
#